data_AF-A0A1Y5EHU8-F1
#
_entry.id   AF-A0A1Y5EHU8-F1
#
_cell.length_a   1.000
_cell.length_b   1.000
_cell.length_c   1.000
_cell.angle_alpha   90.00
_cell.angle_beta   90.00
_cell.angle_gamma   90.00
#
_symmetry.space_group_name_H-M   'P 1'
#
loop_
_entity.id
_entity.type
_entity.pdbx_description
1 polymer ?
#
loop_
_entity_poly.entity_id
_entity_poly.type
_entity_poly.pdbx_seq_one_letter_code
_entity_poly.pdbx_strand_id
1 'polypeptide(L)' 'MATSRPPKDKPWYNVLVDQSFQLTYVAERNLLANEDCRQIDHPYLGHYFDKYDGKRYYSKQKLH' A
#
# COMPACT_ATOMS: atom_id res chain seq x y z
N MET A 1 1.50 -26.45 -5.51
CA MET A 1 0.96 -25.28 -6.27
C MET A 1 -0.22 -24.74 -5.47
N ALA A 2 -0.12 -23.58 -4.83
CA ALA A 2 -1.15 -23.10 -3.92
C ALA A 2 -2.40 -22.62 -4.68
N THR A 3 -3.43 -23.46 -4.77
CA THR A 3 -4.79 -23.08 -5.20
C THR A 3 -5.49 -22.39 -4.04
N SER A 4 -5.10 -21.16 -3.74
CA SER A 4 -5.92 -20.26 -2.93
C SER A 4 -6.34 -19.14 -3.85
N ARG A 5 -7.47 -19.31 -4.54
CA ARG A 5 -8.20 -18.21 -5.16
C ARG A 5 -9.02 -17.59 -4.03
N PRO A 6 -8.57 -16.50 -3.40
CA PRO A 6 -9.30 -15.96 -2.27
C PRO A 6 -10.66 -15.49 -2.76
N PRO A 7 -11.72 -15.56 -1.93
CA PRO A 7 -13.04 -15.10 -2.34
C PRO A 7 -12.93 -13.65 -2.84
N LYS A 8 -13.33 -13.46 -4.10
CA LYS A 8 -13.19 -12.23 -4.91
C LYS A 8 -14.05 -11.06 -4.40
N ASP A 9 -14.77 -11.28 -3.31
CA ASP A 9 -15.79 -10.40 -2.75
C ASP A 9 -15.23 -9.27 -1.88
N LYS A 10 -13.94 -9.35 -1.50
CA LYS A 10 -13.29 -8.35 -0.64
C LYS A 10 -12.28 -7.50 -1.40
N PRO A 11 -12.09 -6.24 -1.02
CA PRO A 11 -11.09 -5.37 -1.63
C PRO A 11 -9.69 -5.95 -1.46
N TRP A 12 -8.92 -5.84 -2.54
CA TRP A 12 -7.50 -6.14 -2.58
C TRP A 12 -6.74 -4.83 -2.58
N TYR A 13 -5.66 -4.79 -1.82
CA TYR A 13 -4.81 -3.60 -1.69
C TYR A 13 -3.43 -3.90 -2.26
N ASN A 14 -2.90 -2.90 -2.96
CA ASN A 14 -1.49 -2.82 -3.30
C ASN A 14 -0.73 -2.29 -2.09
N VAL A 15 0.11 -3.11 -1.49
CA VAL A 15 0.91 -2.75 -0.33
C VAL A 15 2.35 -2.54 -0.76
N LEU A 16 2.88 -1.37 -0.41
CA LEU A 16 4.29 -1.02 -0.58
C LEU A 16 5.03 -1.50 0.67
N VAL A 17 6.06 -2.31 0.51
CA VAL A 17 6.82 -2.87 1.64
C VAL A 17 7.91 -1.89 2.08
N ASP A 18 7.96 -1.55 3.36
CA ASP A 18 8.99 -0.66 3.90
C ASP A 18 10.42 -1.18 3.64
N GLN A 19 11.34 -0.27 3.32
CA GLN A 19 12.74 -0.54 2.97
C GLN A 19 12.91 -1.58 1.86
N SER A 20 11.95 -1.65 0.94
CA SER A 20 11.95 -2.60 -0.16
C SER A 20 11.60 -1.91 -1.47
N PHE A 21 11.85 -2.62 -2.57
CA PHE A 21 11.39 -2.25 -3.91
C PHE A 21 10.15 -3.07 -4.31
N GLN A 22 9.69 -3.97 -3.44
CA GLN A 22 8.61 -4.91 -3.71
C GLN A 22 7.24 -4.30 -3.40
N LEU A 23 6.34 -4.46 -4.36
CA LEU A 23 4.91 -4.28 -4.19
C LEU A 23 4.25 -5.64 -4.04
N THR A 24 3.39 -5.79 -3.03
CA THR A 24 2.64 -7.01 -2.79
C THR A 24 1.14 -6.78 -2.86
N TYR A 25 0.41 -7.82 -3.23
CA TYR A 25 -1.04 -7.81 -3.35
C TYR A 25 -1.63 -8.57 -2.17
N VAL A 26 -2.31 -7.87 -1.28
CA VAL A 26 -2.85 -8.44 -0.05
C VAL A 26 -4.34 -8.14 0.06
N ALA A 27 -5.12 -9.16 0.45
CA ALA A 27 -6.52 -8.99 0.79
C ALA A 27 -6.66 -8.27 2.14
N GLU A 28 -7.62 -7.34 2.26
CA GLU A 28 -7.87 -6.52 3.45
C GLU A 28 -7.83 -7.30 4.77
N ARG A 29 -8.39 -8.51 4.78
CA ARG A 29 -8.46 -9.39 5.96
C ARG A 29 -7.10 -9.75 6.57
N ASN A 30 -6.01 -9.62 5.80
CA ASN A 30 -4.65 -9.90 6.26
C ASN A 30 -3.89 -8.61 6.61
N LEU A 31 -4.55 -7.45 6.54
CA LEU A 31 -3.98 -6.16 6.93
C LEU A 31 -4.43 -5.81 8.33
N LEU A 32 -3.50 -5.27 9.10
CA LEU A 32 -3.76 -4.67 10.40
C LEU A 32 -3.45 -3.18 10.29
N ALA A 33 -4.27 -2.34 10.91
CA ALA A 33 -3.97 -0.92 11.02
C ALA A 33 -2.72 -0.76 11.87
N ASN A 34 -1.73 -0.06 11.32
CA ASN A 34 -0.56 0.35 12.08
C ASN A 34 -0.84 1.71 12.73
N GLU A 35 -0.52 1.84 14.02
CA GLU A 35 -0.64 3.12 14.74
C GLU A 35 0.55 4.05 14.46
N ASP A 36 1.68 3.47 14.03
CA ASP A 36 2.87 4.24 13.67
C ASP A 36 2.73 4.85 12.27
N CYS A 37 2.50 6.16 12.25
CA CYS A 37 2.46 6.97 11.04
C CYS A 37 3.87 7.46 10.69
N ARG A 38 4.86 6.56 10.57
CA ARG A 38 6.16 6.95 10.01
C ARG A 38 6.12 6.85 8.50
N GLN A 39 6.95 7.67 7.86
CA GLN A 39 7.16 7.55 6.44
C GLN A 39 7.92 6.25 6.16
N ILE A 40 7.37 5.37 5.33
CA ILE A 40 8.10 4.20 4.83
C ILE A 40 9.18 4.66 3.83
N ASP A 41 10.26 3.89 3.73
CA ASP A 41 11.26 4.06 2.69
C ASP A 41 10.92 3.16 1.50
N HIS A 42 10.33 3.75 0.45
CA HIS A 42 10.02 3.00 -0.77
C HIS A 42 10.13 3.89 -2.02
N PRO A 43 10.86 3.47 -3.06
CA PRO A 43 11.18 4.30 -4.22
C PRO A 43 9.95 4.65 -5.07
N TYR A 44 8.93 3.78 -5.06
CA TYR A 44 7.66 4.06 -5.76
C TYR A 44 6.71 4.99 -4.97
N LEU A 45 7.06 5.44 -3.76
CA LEU A 45 6.22 6.41 -3.04
C LEU A 45 5.95 7.65 -3.90
N GLY A 46 6.98 8.21 -4.54
CA GLY A 46 6.83 9.38 -5.42
C GLY A 46 6.04 9.13 -6.70
N HIS A 47 5.79 7.86 -7.06
CA HIS A 47 4.92 7.51 -8.20
C HIS A 47 3.44 7.55 -7.83
N TYR A 48 3.09 7.14 -6.61
CA TYR A 48 1.69 7.06 -6.15
C TYR A 48 1.26 8.27 -5.31
N PHE A 49 2.17 8.80 -4.51
CA PHE A 49 1.94 9.87 -3.56
C PHE A 49 2.77 11.11 -3.92
N ASP A 50 2.20 12.27 -3.63
CA ASP A 50 2.82 13.57 -3.92
C ASP A 50 3.61 14.07 -2.72
N LYS A 51 2.94 14.05 -1.56
CA LYS A 51 3.47 14.61 -0.32
C LYS A 51 3.16 13.71 0.86
N TYR A 52 4.10 13.67 1.80
CA TYR A 52 3.91 13.15 3.15
C TYR A 52 3.93 14.29 4.15
N ASP A 53 2.93 14.36 5.04
CA ASP A 53 2.79 15.46 6.03
C ASP A 53 3.21 15.03 7.45
N GLY A 54 3.95 13.93 7.57
CA GLY A 54 4.34 13.37 8.88
C GLY A 54 3.27 12.51 9.54
N LYS A 55 2.02 12.54 9.04
CA LYS A 55 0.91 11.71 9.54
C LYS A 55 0.20 10.90 8.45
N ARG A 56 0.19 11.39 7.21
CA ARG A 56 -0.54 10.78 6.11
C ARG A 56 0.08 11.15 4.77
N TYR A 57 -0.12 10.26 3.80
CA TYR A 57 0.25 10.48 2.41
C TYR A 57 -0.90 11.13 1.64
N TYR A 58 -0.55 12.10 0.80
CA TYR A 58 -1.46 12.68 -0.18
C TYR A 58 -1.22 12.00 -1.52
N SER A 59 -2.26 11.34 -2.04
CA SER A 59 -2.22 10.73 -3.37
C SER A 59 -1.96 11.80 -4.42
N LYS A 60 -1.15 11.50 -5.44
CA LYS A 60 -1.12 12.30 -6.66
C LYS A 60 -2.51 12.19 -7.28
N GLN A 61 -3.35 13.21 -7.09
CA GLN A 61 -4.57 13.34 -7.88
C GLN A 61 -4.13 13.48 -9.33
N LYS A 62 -4.19 12.38 -10.09
CA LYS A 62 -4.14 12.47 -11.54
C LYS A 62 -5.40 13.20 -11.98
N LEU A 63 -5.24 14.46 -12.33
CA LEU A 63 -6.21 15.15 -13.17
C LEU A 63 -6.06 14.54 -14.57
N HIS A 64 -6.82 13.46 -14.81
CA HIS A 64 -7.08 12.76 -16.08
C HIS A 64 -5.87 12.41 -16.96
#